data_AF-A0A917K8P3-F1
#
_entry.id   AF-A0A917K8P3-F1
#
_cell.length_a   1.000
_cell.length_b   1.000
_cell.length_c   1.000
_cell.angle_alpha   90.00
_cell.angle_beta   90.00
_cell.angle_gamma   90.00
#
_symmetry.space_group_name_H-M   'P 1'
#
loop_
_entity.id
_entity.type
_entity.pdbx_description
1 polymer ?
#
loop_
_entity_poly.entity_id
_entity_poly.type
_entity_poly.pdbx_seq_one_letter_code
_entity_poly.pdbx_strand_id
1 'polypeptide(L)' 'MTKWEYTTCTPGELAARGEQGWELVTVIVQDGQAVCYLKRPLPSLSERITLEQRRAYVGGEPAR' A
#
# COMPACT_ATOMS: atom_id res chain seq x y z
N MET A 1 15.32 0.14 -11.36
CA MET A 1 14.14 1.00 -11.64
C MET A 1 13.06 0.66 -10.63
N THR A 2 12.65 1.63 -9.81
CA THR A 2 11.56 1.47 -8.84
C THR A 2 10.24 1.31 -9.58
N LYS A 3 9.52 0.21 -9.34
CA LYS A 3 8.16 0.01 -9.85
C LYS A 3 7.19 0.68 -8.89
N TRP A 4 6.10 1.24 -9.42
CA TRP A 4 5.08 1.93 -8.65
C TRP A 4 3.74 1.22 -8.82
N GLU A 5 2.95 1.19 -7.76
CA GLU A 5 1.53 0.86 -7.84
C GLU A 5 0.69 2.11 -7.57
N TYR A 6 -0.50 2.15 -8.15
CA TYR A 6 -1.41 3.28 -8.10
C TYR A 6 -2.78 2.81 -7.64
N THR A 7 -3.48 3.64 -6.87
CA THR A 7 -4.85 3.36 -6.45
C THR A 7 -5.65 4.66 -6.30
N THR A 8 -6.94 4.54 -6.07
CA THR A 8 -7.82 5.65 -5.73
C THR A 8 -8.51 5.38 -4.40
N CYS A 9 -8.87 6.45 -3.68
CA CYS A 9 -9.72 6.35 -2.50
C CYS A 9 -10.58 7.61 -2.34
N THR A 10 -11.54 7.53 -1.43
CA THR A 10 -12.27 8.72 -0.97
C THR A 10 -11.42 9.52 0.04
N PRO A 11 -11.70 10.81 0.26
CA PRO A 11 -10.97 11.63 1.23
C PRO A 11 -11.01 11.07 2.66
N GLY A 12 -12.10 10.38 3.04
CA GLY A 12 -12.23 9.77 4.36
C GLY A 12 -11.26 8.61 4.60
N GLU A 13 -10.78 7.97 3.55
CA GLU A 13 -9.82 6.85 3.62
C GLU A 13 -8.36 7.33 3.56
N LEU A 14 -8.12 8.60 3.24
CA LEU A 14 -6.80 9.13 2.90
C LEU A 14 -5.78 8.93 4.03
N ALA A 15 -6.18 9.21 5.28
CA ALA A 15 -5.30 9.03 6.44
C ALA A 15 -4.88 7.56 6.61
N ALA A 16 -5.84 6.63 6.52
CA ALA A 16 -5.57 5.20 6.62
C ALA A 16 -4.67 4.68 5.48
N ARG A 17 -4.79 5.27 4.28
CA ARG A 17 -3.89 4.97 3.16
C ARG A 17 -2.48 5.51 3.40
N GLY A 18 -2.35 6.71 3.99
CA GLY A 18 -1.06 7.27 4.41
C GLY A 18 -0.30 6.33 5.34
N GLU A 19 -0.96 5.79 6.37
CA GLU A 19 -0.38 4.81 7.30
C GLU A 19 0.06 3.49 6.61
N GLN A 20 -0.53 3.17 5.45
CA GLN A 20 -0.16 2.00 4.64
C GLN A 20 0.97 2.30 3.63
N GLY A 21 1.58 3.49 3.71
CA GLY A 21 2.66 3.93 2.84
C GLY A 21 2.21 4.46 1.48
N TRP A 22 0.93 4.81 1.32
CA TRP A 22 0.45 5.48 0.12
C TRP A 22 0.68 6.99 0.18
N GLU A 23 1.16 7.54 -0.93
CA GLU A 23 1.40 8.97 -1.12
C GLU A 23 0.34 9.59 -2.02
N LEU A 24 -0.23 10.72 -1.60
CA LEU A 24 -1.19 11.49 -2.41
C LEU A 24 -0.50 12.11 -3.63
N VAL A 25 -1.07 11.85 -4.81
CA VAL A 25 -0.60 12.42 -6.08
C VAL A 25 -1.46 13.60 -6.49
N THR A 26 -2.79 13.41 -6.50
CA THR A 26 -3.74 14.45 -6.88
C THR A 26 -5.12 14.16 -6.31
N VAL A 27 -5.97 15.18 -6.27
CA VAL A 27 -7.39 15.06 -5.94
C VAL A 27 -8.19 15.63 -7.09
N ILE A 28 -9.15 14.86 -7.59
CA ILE A 28 -10.06 15.29 -8.65
C ILE A 28 -11.46 15.37 -8.05
N VAL A 29 -12.16 16.47 -8.29
CA VAL A 29 -13.56 16.64 -7.90
C VAL A 29 -14.42 16.54 -9.16
N GLN A 30 -15.30 15.54 -9.21
CA GLN A 30 -16.29 15.35 -10.29
C GLN A 30 -17.66 15.16 -9.66
N ASP A 31 -18.67 15.88 -10.16
CA ASP A 31 -20.05 15.82 -9.68
C ASP A 31 -20.19 15.97 -8.14
N GLY A 32 -19.34 16.81 -7.55
CA GLY A 32 -19.30 17.05 -6.10
C GLY A 32 -18.65 15.94 -5.27
N GLN A 33 -18.15 14.88 -5.91
CA GLN A 33 -17.39 13.81 -5.25
C GLN A 33 -15.89 13.98 -5.50
N ALA A 34 -15.12 13.98 -4.41
CA ALA A 34 -13.67 14.01 -4.48
C ALA A 34 -13.11 12.59 -4.56
N VAL A 35 -12.19 12.36 -5.50
CA VAL A 35 -11.42 11.12 -5.66
C VAL A 35 -9.95 11.46 -5.47
N CYS A 36 -9.31 10.81 -4.51
CA CYS A 36 -7.88 10.94 -4.24
C CYS A 36 -7.12 9.87 -5.03
N TYR A 37 -6.10 10.27 -5.78
CA TYR A 37 -5.21 9.38 -6.51
C TYR A 37 -3.91 9.23 -5.74
N LEU A 38 -3.49 7.99 -5.55
CA LEU A 38 -2.38 7.62 -4.67
C LEU A 38 -1.36 6.78 -5.42
N LYS A 39 -0.10 6.83 -4.96
CA LYS A 39 0.96 5.94 -5.41
C LYS A 39 1.74 5.37 -4.22
N ARG A 40 2.39 4.23 -4.40
CA ARG A 40 3.45 3.76 -3.50
C ARG A 40 4.49 2.93 -4.26
N PRO A 41 5.74 2.86 -3.79
CA PRO A 41 6.72 1.98 -4.39
C PRO A 41 6.32 0.51 -4.18
N LEU A 42 6.36 -0.28 -5.25
CA LEU A 42 6.26 -1.73 -5.15
C LEU A 42 7.52 -2.24 -4.45
N PRO A 43 7.39 -3.06 -3.39
CA PRO A 43 8.55 -3.69 -2.77
C PRO A 43 9.31 -4.50 -3.83
N SER A 44 10.64 -4.41 -3.78
CA SER A 44 11.52 -5.14 -4.69
C SER A 44 11.30 -6.65 -4.55
N LEU A 45 11.66 -7.44 -5.56
CA LEU A 45 11.50 -8.91 -5.50
C LEU A 45 12.14 -9.51 -4.24
N SER A 46 13.33 -9.04 -3.84
CA SER A 46 14.01 -9.47 -2.60
C SER A 46 13.27 -9.06 -1.32
N GLU A 47 12.62 -7.90 -1.31
CA GLU A 47 11.80 -7.43 -0.18
C GLU A 47 10.51 -8.24 -0.08
N ARG A 48 9.90 -8.59 -1.22
CA ARG A 48 8.73 -9.47 -1.31
C ARG A 48 9.04 -10.86 -0.76
N ILE A 49 10.17 -11.46 -1.16
CA ILE A 49 10.63 -12.76 -0.64
C ILE A 49 10.81 -12.70 0.88
N THR A 50 11.41 -11.63 1.40
CA THR A 50 11.62 -11.47 2.86
C THR A 50 10.29 -11.31 3.61
N LEU A 51 9.32 -10.59 3.04
CA LEU A 51 7.96 -10.45 3.58
C LEU A 51 7.19 -11.77 3.56
N GLU A 52 7.31 -12.56 2.49
CA GLU A 52 6.69 -13.89 2.37
C GLU A 52 7.32 -14.88 3.34
N GLN A 53 8.66 -14.90 3.46
CA GLN A 53 9.37 -15.73 4.44
C GLN A 53 9.00 -15.37 5.88
N ARG A 54 8.86 -14.08 6.21
CA ARG A 54 8.38 -13.65 7.54
C ARG A 54 6.94 -14.05 7.81
N ARG A 55 6.03 -13.94 6.82
CA ARG A 55 4.64 -14.42 6.99
C ARG A 55 4.57 -15.93 7.21
N ALA A 56 5.41 -16.71 6.55
CA ALA A 56 5.52 -18.15 6.76
C ALA A 56 6.07 -18.48 8.17
N TYR A 57 7.02 -17.69 8.67
CA TYR A 57 7.66 -17.91 9.98
C TYR A 57 6.77 -17.51 11.17
N VAL A 58 6.02 -16.40 11.08
CA VAL A 58 5.10 -15.96 12.16
C VAL A 58 3.88 -16.90 12.31
N GLY A 59 3.65 -17.79 11.34
CA GLY A 59 2.69 -18.89 11.45
C GLY A 59 3.25 -20.18 12.06
N GLY A 60 4.52 -20.21 12.49
CA GLY A 60 5.18 -21.43 12.93
C GLY A 60 6.24 -21.21 14.00
N GLU A 61 5.81 -21.21 15.26
CA GLU A 61 6.65 -21.57 16.40
C GLU A 61 5.81 -22.44 17.37
N PRO A 62 6.41 -23.29 18.21
CA PRO A 62 7.19 -24.47 17.82
C PRO A 62 6.58 -25.73 18.48
N ALA A 63 6.44 -26.82 17.74
CA ALA A 63 6.14 -28.10 18.39
C ALA A 63 7.44 -28.67 18.97
N ARG A 64 7.48 -28.61 20.31
CA ARG A 64 8.49 -29.12 21.25
C ARG A 64 9.00 -30.52 20.94
#